data_AF-A0A1A8Q480-F1
#
_entry.id   AF-A0A1A8Q480-F1
#
_cell.length_a   1.000
_cell.length_b   1.000
_cell.length_c   1.000
_cell.angle_alpha   90.00
_cell.angle_beta   90.00
_cell.angle_gamma   90.00
#
_symmetry.space_group_name_H-M   'P 1'
#
loop_
_entity.id
_entity.type
_entity.pdbx_description
1 polymer ?
#
loop_
_entity_poly.entity_id
_entity_poly.type
_entity_poly.pdbx_seq_one_letter_code
_entity_poly.pdbx_strand_id
1 'polypeptide(L)'
;TLRKFSAVCWLFGRHMYDYLKYPIGLVESCWGGTPVEAWSSSRALKQCGLKLAGDSTKNNNSVLWNAMIHPLLNFSIYGAIWYQ
;
A
#
# COMPACT_ATOMS: atom_id res chain seq x y z
N THR A 1 14.04 14.19 -1.01
CA THR A 1 14.91 14.23 0.20
C THR A 1 14.32 13.32 1.26
N LEU A 2 15.16 12.63 2.04
CA LEU A 2 14.76 11.71 3.12
C LEU A 2 13.71 12.29 4.08
N ARG A 3 13.70 13.61 4.27
CA ARG A 3 12.73 14.33 5.11
C ARG A 3 11.26 14.13 4.70
N LYS A 4 10.99 13.77 3.45
CA LYS A 4 9.64 13.50 2.92
C LYS A 4 9.32 12.00 2.79
N PHE A 5 10.20 11.13 3.25
CA PHE A 5 10.06 9.68 3.15
C PHE A 5 9.72 9.08 4.52
N SER A 6 8.99 7.98 4.55
CA SER A 6 8.63 7.29 5.79
C SER A 6 9.86 6.85 6.59
N ALA A 7 9.98 7.38 7.82
CA ALA A 7 11.01 6.97 8.76
C ALA A 7 10.90 5.48 9.12
N VAL A 8 9.67 4.96 9.22
CA VAL A 8 9.41 3.54 9.52
C VAL A 8 9.88 2.66 8.36
N CYS A 9 9.59 3.06 7.11
CA CYS A 9 10.06 2.34 5.93
C CYS A 9 11.58 2.30 5.86
N TRP A 10 12.26 3.41 6.18
CA TRP A 10 13.72 3.45 6.21
C TRP A 10 14.32 2.54 7.29
N LEU A 11 13.79 2.57 8.52
CA LEU A 11 14.28 1.71 9.61
C LEU A 11 14.07 0.23 9.30
N PHE A 12 12.91 -0.12 8.74
CA PHE A 12 12.63 -1.48 8.28
C PHE A 12 13.62 -1.93 7.20
N GLY A 13 13.84 -1.09 6.19
CA GLY A 13 14.82 -1.34 5.13
C GLY A 13 16.24 -1.53 5.65
N ARG A 14 16.67 -0.69 6.59
CA ARG A 14 17.98 -0.81 7.24
C ARG A 14 18.11 -2.13 7.99
N HIS A 15 17.10 -2.50 8.78
CA HIS A 15 17.09 -3.76 9.50
C HIS A 15 17.17 -4.97 8.55
N MET A 16 16.40 -4.96 7.46
CA MET A 16 16.43 -6.01 6.45
C MET A 16 17.80 -6.09 5.75
N TYR A 17 18.42 -4.94 5.45
CA TYR A 17 19.77 -4.89 4.88
C TYR A 17 20.80 -5.51 5.84
N ASP A 18 20.68 -5.23 7.15
CA ASP A 18 21.61 -5.77 8.14
C ASP A 18 21.57 -7.30 8.21
N TYR A 19 20.40 -7.92 7.96
CA TYR A 19 20.24 -9.37 7.91
C TYR A 19 20.61 -9.99 6.56
N LEU A 20 20.08 -9.44 5.46
CA LEU A 20 20.22 -10.03 4.12
C LEU A 20 21.55 -9.70 3.45
N LYS A 21 22.16 -8.55 3.76
CA LYS A 21 23.38 -8.02 3.11
C LYS A 21 23.29 -7.82 1.59
N TYR A 22 22.09 -7.80 1.02
CA TYR A 22 21.82 -7.41 -0.37
C TYR A 22 21.17 -6.02 -0.43
N PRO A 23 21.39 -5.21 -1.49
CA PRO A 23 20.73 -3.91 -1.62
C PRO A 23 19.21 -4.07 -1.74
N ILE A 24 18.46 -3.28 -0.97
CA ILE A 24 16.99 -3.34 -0.93
C ILE A 24 16.42 -2.00 -1.39
N GLY A 25 15.55 -2.04 -2.39
CA GLY A 25 14.76 -0.89 -2.80
C GLY A 25 13.60 -0.65 -1.83
N LEU A 26 13.38 0.60 -1.44
CA LEU A 26 12.26 0.99 -0.58
C LEU A 26 11.24 1.77 -1.39
N VAL A 27 9.97 1.37 -1.29
CA VAL A 27 8.84 2.01 -1.97
C VAL A 27 7.81 2.38 -0.91
N GLU A 28 7.40 3.65 -0.90
CA GLU A 28 6.32 4.15 -0.06
C GLU A 28 5.10 4.43 -0.95
N SER A 29 3.97 3.84 -0.58
CA SER A 29 2.68 4.07 -1.22
C SER A 29 1.68 4.46 -0.14
N CYS A 30 1.50 5.76 0.04
CA CYS A 30 0.61 6.30 1.07
C CYS A 30 -0.17 7.50 0.52
N TRP A 31 -1.44 7.59 0.91
CA TRP A 31 -2.28 8.76 0.63
C TRP A 31 -3.11 9.10 1.87
N GLY A 32 -2.73 10.17 2.55
CA GLY A 32 -3.35 10.58 3.81
C GLY A 32 -4.85 10.89 3.66
N GLY A 33 -5.63 10.56 4.69
CA GLY A 33 -7.07 10.84 4.73
C GLY A 33 -7.92 9.93 3.85
N THR A 34 -7.35 8.85 3.29
CA THR A 34 -8.12 7.88 2.50
C THR A 34 -8.58 6.72 3.37
N PRO A 35 -9.84 6.27 3.21
CA PRO A 35 -10.36 5.10 3.91
C PRO A 35 -9.82 3.80 3.28
N VAL A 36 -9.76 2.71 4.04
CA VAL A 36 -9.20 1.43 3.57
C VAL A 36 -9.97 0.85 2.38
N GLU A 37 -11.24 1.22 2.25
CA GLU A 37 -12.14 0.82 1.18
C GLU A 37 -11.65 1.29 -0.19
N ALA A 38 -11.02 2.47 -0.27
CA ALA A 38 -10.46 3.00 -1.52
C ALA A 38 -9.25 2.17 -2.02
N TRP A 39 -8.59 1.44 -1.12
CA TRP A 39 -7.46 0.54 -1.39
C TRP A 39 -7.88 -0.92 -1.56
N SER A 40 -9.13 -1.23 -1.22
CA SER A 40 -9.61 -2.61 -1.16
C SER A 40 -10.31 -3.03 -2.44
N SER A 41 -10.22 -4.33 -2.75
CA SER A 41 -11.01 -4.92 -3.83
C SER A 41 -12.49 -5.03 -3.45
N SER A 42 -13.38 -4.92 -4.44
CA SER A 42 -14.81 -5.16 -4.23
C SER A 42 -15.10 -6.55 -3.66
N ARG A 43 -14.23 -7.54 -3.92
CA ARG A 43 -14.32 -8.89 -3.34
C ARG A 43 -14.06 -8.86 -1.83
N ALA A 44 -12.98 -8.20 -1.40
CA ALA A 44 -12.62 -8.09 0.02
C ALA A 44 -13.71 -7.34 0.81
N LEU A 45 -14.24 -6.24 0.26
CA LEU A 45 -15.29 -5.46 0.91
C LEU A 45 -16.59 -6.26 1.08
N LYS A 46 -16.99 -7.02 0.07
CA LYS A 46 -18.15 -7.93 0.17
C LYS A 46 -17.95 -8.99 1.26
N GLN A 47 -16.74 -9.54 1.38
CA GLN A 47 -16.42 -10.53 2.41
C GLN A 47 -16.49 -9.92 3.83
N CYS A 48 -16.17 -8.64 3.98
CA CYS A 48 -16.33 -7.90 5.24
C CYS A 48 -17.79 -7.50 5.54
N GLY A 49 -18.77 -7.88 4.70
CA GLY A 49 -20.17 -7.49 4.87
C GLY A 49 -20.45 -6.01 4.57
N LEU A 50 -19.47 -5.29 4.00
CA LEU A 50 -19.62 -3.90 3.61
C LEU A 50 -20.38 -3.83 2.28
N LYS A 51 -21.49 -3.10 2.28
CA LYS A 51 -22.21 -2.80 1.03
C LYS A 51 -21.36 -1.82 0.22
N LEU A 52 -21.04 -2.19 -1.00
CA LEU A 52 -20.42 -1.26 -1.96
C LEU A 52 -21.35 -0.05 -2.04
N ALA A 53 -20.85 1.15 -1.70
CA ALA A 53 -21.63 2.38 -1.83
C ALA A 53 -22.17 2.43 -3.26
N GLY A 54 -23.51 2.42 -3.38
CA GLY A 54 -24.19 2.24 -4.65
C GLY A 54 -23.76 3.30 -5.66
N ASP A 55 -23.40 2.83 -6.86
CA ASP A 55 -23.36 3.51 -8.16
C ASP A 55 -23.16 5.04 -8.13
N SER A 56 -22.20 5.49 -7.33
CA SER A 56 -21.76 6.87 -7.27
C SER A 56 -20.33 6.83 -7.77
N THR A 57 -20.15 7.26 -9.02
CA THR A 57 -18.91 7.31 -9.82
C THR A 57 -17.72 8.03 -9.14
N LYS A 58 -17.86 8.46 -7.89
CA LYS A 58 -16.86 9.14 -7.06
C LYS A 58 -16.20 8.23 -5.99
N ASN A 59 -16.72 7.02 -5.75
CA ASN A 59 -16.24 6.11 -4.70
C ASN A 59 -15.78 4.76 -5.29
N ASN A 60 -14.97 4.83 -6.34
CA ASN A 60 -14.48 3.65 -7.03
C ASN A 60 -13.48 2.92 -6.12
N ASN A 61 -13.92 1.81 -5.52
CA ASN A 61 -13.05 0.89 -4.81
C ASN A 61 -11.86 0.50 -5.69
N SER A 62 -10.73 0.19 -5.07
CA SER A 62 -9.50 -0.23 -5.77
C SER A 62 -8.81 0.83 -6.63
N VAL A 63 -9.29 2.09 -6.72
CA VAL A 63 -8.59 3.12 -7.52
C VAL A 63 -7.18 3.37 -6.99
N LEU A 64 -7.02 3.54 -5.68
CA LEU A 64 -5.71 3.78 -5.09
C LEU A 64 -4.81 2.56 -5.21
N TRP A 65 -5.39 1.36 -5.08
CA TRP A 65 -4.68 0.11 -5.32
C TRP A 65 -4.16 0.01 -6.76
N ASN A 66 -5.02 0.27 -7.74
CA ASN A 66 -4.68 0.20 -9.16
C ASN A 66 -3.66 1.27 -9.56
N ALA A 67 -3.76 2.46 -8.98
CA ALA A 67 -2.83 3.55 -9.26
C ALA A 67 -1.45 3.32 -8.63
N MET A 68 -1.39 2.79 -7.40
CA MET A 68 -0.14 2.81 -6.63
C MET A 68 0.49 1.45 -6.36
N ILE A 69 -0.29 0.38 -6.24
CA ILE A 69 0.26 -0.95 -5.91
C ILE A 69 0.27 -1.89 -7.11
N HIS A 70 -0.75 -1.85 -7.96
CA HIS A 70 -0.83 -2.73 -9.14
C HIS A 70 0.42 -2.68 -10.04
N PRO A 71 1.08 -1.52 -10.28
CA PRO A 71 2.33 -1.48 -11.05
C PRO A 71 3.51 -2.23 -10.40
N LEU A 72 3.46 -2.41 -9.07
CA LEU A 72 4.53 -3.05 -8.29
C LEU A 72 4.40 -4.58 -8.25
N LEU A 73 3.31 -5.16 -8.78
CA LEU A 73 3.06 -6.61 -8.74
C LEU A 73 4.09 -7.44 -9.51
N ASN A 74 4.82 -6.82 -10.45
CA ASN A 74 5.90 -7.47 -11.19
C ASN A 74 7.26 -7.40 -10.48
N PHE A 75 7.34 -6.79 -9.30
CA PHE A 75 8.57 -6.69 -8.53
C PHE A 75 8.67 -7.81 -7.49
N SER A 76 9.90 -8.20 -7.16
CA SER A 76 10.15 -9.10 -6.03
C SER A 76 10.01 -8.33 -4.72
N ILE A 77 9.01 -8.67 -3.91
CA ILE A 77 8.72 -8.03 -2.62
C ILE A 77 9.22 -8.94 -1.49
N TYR A 78 10.19 -8.45 -0.70
CA TYR A 78 10.73 -9.17 0.45
C TYR A 78 9.97 -8.92 1.76
N GLY A 79 9.21 -7.83 1.83
CA GLY A 79 8.46 -7.46 3.01
C GLY A 79 7.57 -6.25 2.75
N ALA A 80 6.54 -6.11 3.58
CA ALA A 80 5.61 -4.99 3.55
C ALA A 80 5.31 -4.54 4.97
N ILE A 81 5.18 -3.23 5.14
CA ILE A 81 4.68 -2.61 6.36
C ILE A 81 3.38 -1.88 6.01
N TRP A 82 2.35 -2.05 6.83
CA TRP A 82 1.05 -1.41 6.65
C TRP A 82 0.63 -0.73 7.95
N TYR A 83 0.24 0.54 7.85
CA TYR A 83 -0.30 1.33 8.95
C TYR A 83 -1.27 2.38 8.39
N GLN A 84 -2.27 2.75 9.18
CA GLN A 84 -3.29 3.75 8.83
C GLN A 84 -3.59 4.63 10.05
#